data_AF-A0A1I8CCT5-F1
#
_entry.id   AF-A0A1I8CCT5-F1
#
_cell.length_a   1.000
_cell.length_b   1.000
_cell.length_c   1.000
_cell.angle_alpha   90.00
_cell.angle_beta   90.00
_cell.angle_gamma   90.00
#
_symmetry.space_group_name_H-M   'P 1'
#
loop_
_entity.id
_entity.type
_entity.pdbx_description
1 polymer ?
#
loop_
_entity_poly.entity_id
_entity_poly.type
_entity_poly.pdbx_seq_one_letter_code
_entity_poly.pdbx_strand_id
1 'polypeptide(L)'
;MSSQDVPVYCFENCVGMLVLDCHVIEGRGNNLDELNNFHHQLLQFVEEDTNSLRKSNCLNIMPKLKHITQTISFIRNCNLETDQDCLTEHLKALNSSIAFLVTESSNKEALQAIILLGGIECVCDLLVIIVSKLYPTFDCKENKLLRQYIAVALTNLSYKNSWIKQKICTYPGLVVSIRAIIADCPTISKVYSSLIRNLSWKSTERSIDKLCETIGPLVRATSLCYQKKDTKGLLCCLGALWNLSNHSTEAHRLMCREDHCLELLITLLKLNINYATIIEATTGILRSLSKYIVTNPVVMAFVERHNILPYLMKVAEKAALDIAAGKNVSDIGKQVVSNMIGCMNGDQKKVFTTFSMTLVMLFGVNGTNNFINTAIEVVSNNCKAFFTQCQQKVQALASQEQDYETIKEQAYGWTNTFLSETTIHLIMCRFKDRFISSDWAKIRGPLLKLVTKYDDTCGS
;
A
#
# COMPACT_ATOMS: atom_id res chain seq x y z
N MET A 1 26.84 36.31 21.92
CA MET A 1 26.05 35.74 20.81
C MET A 1 25.91 34.25 21.08
N SER A 2 24.70 33.74 20.89
CA SER A 2 24.09 32.58 21.53
C SER A 2 24.65 31.21 21.10
N SER A 3 24.75 30.33 22.09
CA SER A 3 25.12 28.92 22.04
C SER A 3 23.99 28.02 21.50
N GLN A 4 23.54 28.24 20.26
CA GLN A 4 22.42 27.47 19.69
C GLN A 4 22.68 26.73 18.38
N ASP A 5 23.90 26.74 17.84
CA ASP A 5 24.20 26.05 16.57
C ASP A 5 25.48 25.20 16.68
N VAL A 6 25.44 24.14 17.49
CA VAL A 6 26.36 23.00 17.28
C VAL A 6 25.68 22.11 16.24
N PRO A 7 26.19 22.03 15.00
CA PRO A 7 25.41 21.58 13.86
C PRO A 7 25.23 20.06 13.88
N VAL A 8 24.03 19.65 13.47
CA VAL A 8 23.60 18.29 13.09
C VAL A 8 24.63 17.51 12.25
N TYR A 9 25.57 18.23 11.61
CA TYR A 9 26.68 17.71 10.80
C TYR A 9 27.66 16.76 11.51
N CYS A 10 27.90 16.85 12.82
CA CYS A 10 28.77 15.86 13.50
C CYS A 10 28.09 14.50 13.73
N PHE A 11 26.76 14.48 13.84
CA PHE A 11 25.98 13.27 14.10
C PHE A 11 25.66 12.49 12.82
N GLU A 12 25.53 13.17 11.67
CA GLU A 12 25.38 12.51 10.36
C GLU A 12 26.61 11.68 9.95
N ASN A 13 27.80 12.05 10.42
CA ASN A 13 29.02 11.24 10.25
C ASN A 13 29.02 9.96 11.11
N CYS A 14 28.26 9.91 12.22
CA CYS A 14 28.14 8.70 13.04
C CYS A 14 27.25 7.64 12.38
N VAL A 15 26.28 8.06 11.55
CA VAL A 15 25.37 7.18 10.78
C VAL A 15 26.14 6.27 9.81
N GLY A 16 27.31 6.71 9.33
CA GLY A 16 28.19 5.87 8.51
C GLY A 16 28.96 4.81 9.30
N MET A 17 29.13 4.95 10.62
CA MET A 17 30.15 4.20 11.35
C MET A 17 29.70 2.82 11.85
N LEU A 18 28.44 2.63 12.27
CA LEU A 18 27.88 1.27 12.53
C LEU A 18 27.61 0.48 11.25
N VAL A 19 27.42 1.18 10.12
CA VAL A 19 27.30 0.58 8.79
C VAL A 19 28.66 0.15 8.28
N LEU A 20 29.71 0.95 8.54
CA LEU A 20 31.09 0.51 8.42
C LEU A 20 31.32 -0.72 9.30
N ASP A 21 30.85 -0.80 10.55
CA ASP A 21 31.01 -2.02 11.37
C ASP A 21 30.41 -3.28 10.73
N CYS A 22 29.27 -3.19 10.03
CA CYS A 22 28.66 -4.39 9.44
C CYS A 22 29.22 -4.77 8.05
N HIS A 23 29.68 -3.78 7.26
CA HIS A 23 30.30 -3.97 5.94
C HIS A 23 31.83 -4.15 5.99
N VAL A 24 32.54 -3.61 6.98
CA VAL A 24 33.99 -3.85 7.20
C VAL A 24 34.24 -5.33 7.53
N ILE A 25 33.28 -6.02 8.14
CA ILE A 25 33.32 -7.47 8.36
C ILE A 25 33.26 -8.27 7.05
N GLU A 26 32.78 -7.71 5.93
CA GLU A 26 32.82 -8.41 4.63
C GLU A 26 34.22 -8.46 4.01
N GLY A 27 35.17 -7.63 4.48
CA GLY A 27 36.50 -7.49 3.86
C GLY A 27 37.70 -7.61 4.79
N ARG A 28 37.52 -7.50 6.11
CA ARG A 28 38.60 -7.64 7.11
C ARG A 28 38.11 -8.53 8.25
N GLY A 29 38.90 -9.56 8.57
CA GLY A 29 38.53 -10.58 9.52
C GLY A 29 38.00 -10.03 10.85
N ASN A 30 36.92 -10.66 11.31
CA ASN A 30 36.50 -10.85 12.70
C ASN A 30 37.36 -10.16 13.77
N ASN A 31 37.11 -8.88 14.08
CA ASN A 31 37.68 -8.28 15.28
C ASN A 31 36.58 -7.75 16.20
N LEU A 32 36.06 -8.64 17.06
CA LEU A 32 35.09 -8.30 18.10
C LEU A 32 35.61 -7.19 19.03
N ASP A 33 36.92 -7.08 19.18
CA ASP A 33 37.57 -6.03 19.98
C ASP A 33 37.48 -4.66 19.31
N GLU A 34 37.58 -4.58 17.99
CA GLU A 34 37.32 -3.35 17.24
C GLU A 34 35.88 -2.89 17.39
N LEU A 35 34.91 -3.83 17.27
CA LEU A 35 33.49 -3.54 17.50
C LEU A 35 33.22 -3.05 18.93
N ASN A 36 33.87 -3.67 19.93
CA ASN A 36 33.72 -3.26 21.33
C ASN A 36 34.34 -1.88 21.57
N ASN A 37 35.52 -1.59 21.02
CA ASN A 37 36.19 -0.30 21.13
C ASN A 37 35.36 0.81 20.47
N PHE A 38 34.81 0.53 19.28
CA PHE A 38 33.91 1.44 18.60
C PHE A 38 32.66 1.76 19.43
N HIS A 39 32.02 0.75 20.01
CA HIS A 39 30.86 0.96 20.87
C HIS A 39 31.20 1.81 22.10
N HIS A 40 32.40 1.67 22.67
CA HIS A 40 32.87 2.53 23.76
C HIS A 40 33.02 3.99 23.33
N GLN A 41 33.55 4.25 22.14
CA GLN A 41 33.66 5.61 21.59
C GLN A 41 32.28 6.22 21.34
N LEU A 42 31.35 5.44 20.77
CA LEU A 42 29.97 5.89 20.56
C LEU A 42 29.27 6.21 21.88
N LEU A 43 29.54 5.42 22.94
CA LEU A 43 28.95 5.65 24.26
C LEU A 43 29.44 6.98 24.85
N GLN A 44 30.75 7.25 24.78
CA GLN A 44 31.31 8.53 25.22
C GLN A 44 30.66 9.70 24.48
N PHE A 45 30.51 9.59 23.16
CA PHE A 45 29.87 10.63 22.36
C PHE A 45 28.40 10.86 22.73
N VAL A 46 27.63 9.79 22.98
CA VAL A 46 26.24 9.91 23.43
C VAL A 46 26.15 10.47 24.86
N GLU A 47 27.13 10.18 25.72
CA GLU A 47 27.19 10.75 27.07
C GLU A 47 27.44 12.27 27.05
N GLU A 48 28.11 12.79 26.04
CA GLU A 48 28.34 14.22 25.83
C GLU A 48 27.12 14.95 25.20
N ASP A 49 26.09 14.22 24.79
CA ASP A 49 24.89 14.80 24.18
C ASP A 49 24.10 15.67 25.17
N THR A 50 23.96 16.95 24.81
CA THR A 50 23.26 17.96 25.62
C THR A 50 21.74 17.81 25.62
N ASN A 51 21.18 17.08 24.65
CA ASN A 51 19.75 16.79 24.61
C ASN A 51 19.43 15.58 25.49
N SER A 52 18.88 15.82 26.68
CA SER A 52 18.61 14.78 27.69
C SER A 52 17.69 13.66 27.18
N LEU A 53 16.70 13.97 26.35
CA LEU A 53 15.77 12.98 25.81
C LEU A 53 16.44 12.12 24.74
N ARG A 54 17.16 12.74 23.79
CA ARG A 54 17.92 12.02 22.76
C ARG A 54 19.00 11.15 23.37
N LYS A 55 19.74 11.67 24.35
CA LYS A 55 20.72 10.94 25.15
C LYS A 55 20.10 9.70 25.80
N SER A 56 19.01 9.88 26.54
CA SER A 56 18.29 8.78 27.20
C SER A 56 17.86 7.69 26.21
N ASN A 57 17.25 8.08 25.08
CA ASN A 57 16.84 7.14 24.04
C ASN A 57 18.03 6.39 23.45
N CYS A 58 19.12 7.09 23.13
CA CYS A 58 20.32 6.46 22.58
C CYS A 58 20.93 5.46 23.56
N LEU A 59 21.07 5.83 24.85
CA LEU A 59 21.60 4.95 25.90
C LEU A 59 20.73 3.68 26.09
N ASN A 60 19.42 3.78 25.88
CA ASN A 60 18.52 2.62 25.97
C ASN A 60 18.61 1.70 24.73
N ILE A 61 18.82 2.26 23.54
CA ILE A 61 18.83 1.53 22.26
C ILE A 61 20.20 0.90 21.97
N MET A 62 21.28 1.60 22.28
CA MET A 62 22.66 1.19 21.98
C MET A 62 23.00 -0.24 22.43
N PRO A 63 22.69 -0.68 23.67
CA PRO A 63 22.99 -2.04 24.10
C PRO A 63 22.29 -3.11 23.27
N LYS A 64 21.10 -2.81 22.73
CA LYS A 64 20.34 -3.74 21.88
C LYS A 64 20.98 -3.85 20.50
N LEU A 65 21.37 -2.73 19.91
CA LEU A 65 22.09 -2.72 18.63
C LEU A 65 23.44 -3.43 18.74
N LYS A 66 24.19 -3.19 19.82
CA LYS A 66 25.44 -3.93 20.10
C LYS A 66 25.20 -5.44 20.12
N HIS A 67 24.21 -5.89 20.87
CA HIS A 67 23.90 -7.31 20.98
C HIS A 67 23.48 -7.92 19.63
N ILE A 68 22.74 -7.19 18.80
CA ILE A 68 22.41 -7.62 17.44
C ILE A 68 23.68 -7.79 16.60
N THR A 69 24.55 -6.79 16.57
CA THR A 69 25.79 -6.84 15.77
C THR A 69 26.74 -7.95 16.24
N GLN A 70 26.86 -8.17 17.55
CA GLN A 70 27.62 -9.30 18.10
C GLN A 70 27.04 -10.64 17.69
N THR A 71 25.71 -10.79 17.73
CA THR A 71 25.04 -12.01 17.28
C THR A 71 25.16 -12.23 15.77
N ILE A 72 25.13 -11.17 14.95
CA ILE A 72 25.40 -11.27 13.51
C ILE A 72 26.82 -11.82 13.28
N SER A 73 27.81 -11.31 14.01
CA SER A 73 29.19 -11.80 13.95
C SER A 73 29.30 -13.27 14.35
N PHE A 74 28.58 -13.69 15.40
CA PHE A 74 28.48 -15.09 15.78
C PHE A 74 27.86 -15.95 14.66
N ILE A 75 26.71 -15.56 14.10
CA ILE A 75 26.02 -16.30 13.04
C ILE A 75 26.90 -16.45 11.79
N ARG A 76 27.70 -15.43 11.44
CA ARG A 76 28.63 -15.48 10.31
C ARG A 76 29.67 -16.59 10.45
N ASN A 77 30.08 -16.89 11.68
CA ASN A 77 31.17 -17.81 12.00
C ASN A 77 30.71 -19.15 12.58
N CYS A 78 29.44 -19.28 12.95
CA CYS A 78 28.92 -20.50 13.56
C CYS A 78 28.95 -21.68 12.59
N ASN A 79 29.28 -22.86 13.11
CA ASN A 79 29.11 -24.12 12.41
C ASN A 79 27.78 -24.75 12.84
N LEU A 80 26.83 -24.84 11.90
CA LEU A 80 25.49 -25.38 12.15
C LEU A 80 25.48 -26.84 12.60
N GLU A 81 26.56 -27.60 12.44
CA GLU A 81 26.64 -28.98 12.92
C GLU A 81 26.99 -29.05 14.41
N THR A 82 27.77 -28.10 14.92
CA THR A 82 28.29 -28.13 16.30
C THR A 82 27.62 -27.12 17.22
N ASP A 83 27.11 -26.01 16.68
CA ASP A 83 26.77 -24.83 17.48
C ASP A 83 25.24 -24.63 17.65
N GLN A 84 24.41 -25.64 17.33
CA GLN A 84 22.94 -25.48 17.29
C GLN A 84 22.32 -25.03 18.62
N ASP A 85 22.77 -25.59 19.74
CA ASP A 85 22.26 -25.24 21.07
C ASP A 85 22.62 -23.79 21.42
N CYS A 86 23.90 -23.44 21.23
CA CYS A 86 24.40 -22.08 21.46
C CYS A 86 23.70 -21.07 20.54
N LEU A 87 23.50 -21.41 19.27
CA LEU A 87 22.76 -20.59 18.32
C LEU A 87 21.31 -20.37 18.76
N THR A 88 20.64 -21.42 19.26
CA THR A 88 19.27 -21.31 19.77
C THR A 88 19.19 -20.30 20.92
N GLU A 89 20.13 -20.35 21.86
CA GLU A 89 20.19 -19.39 22.97
C GLU A 89 20.42 -17.95 22.49
N HIS A 90 21.35 -17.75 21.54
CA HIS A 90 21.57 -16.45 20.92
C HIS A 90 20.31 -15.92 20.23
N LEU A 91 19.59 -16.74 19.47
CA LEU A 91 18.33 -16.35 18.82
C LEU A 91 17.23 -16.01 19.85
N LYS A 92 17.15 -16.72 21.00
CA LYS A 92 16.23 -16.37 22.10
C LYS A 92 16.54 -15.00 22.66
N ALA A 93 17.80 -14.72 22.98
CA ALA A 93 18.21 -13.41 23.50
C ALA A 93 17.97 -12.30 22.46
N LEU A 94 18.20 -12.61 21.19
CA LEU A 94 18.04 -11.66 20.09
C LEU A 94 16.58 -11.29 19.84
N ASN A 95 15.65 -12.25 20.02
CA ASN A 95 14.22 -11.98 19.98
C ASN A 95 13.82 -10.86 20.95
N SER A 96 14.33 -10.87 22.19
CA SER A 96 14.07 -9.81 23.16
C SER A 96 14.63 -8.45 22.73
N SER A 97 15.75 -8.45 22.01
CA SER A 97 16.40 -7.21 21.53
C SER A 97 15.64 -6.59 20.36
N ILE A 98 15.20 -7.39 19.39
CA ILE A 98 14.38 -6.88 18.29
C ILE A 98 12.96 -6.55 18.78
N ALA A 99 12.38 -7.32 19.71
CA ALA A 99 11.08 -6.97 20.31
C ALA A 99 11.12 -5.60 20.99
N PHE A 100 12.22 -5.28 21.68
CA PHE A 100 12.45 -3.93 22.21
C PHE A 100 12.46 -2.88 21.08
N LEU A 101 13.22 -3.11 19.99
CA LEU A 101 13.23 -2.18 18.85
C LEU A 101 11.85 -2.05 18.17
N VAL A 102 11.03 -3.11 18.15
CA VAL A 102 9.65 -3.06 17.67
C VAL A 102 8.82 -2.09 18.51
N THR A 103 8.94 -2.16 19.85
CA THR A 103 8.26 -1.23 20.76
C THR A 103 8.75 0.20 20.55
N GLU A 104 10.06 0.42 20.58
CA GLU A 104 10.66 1.76 20.46
C GLU A 104 10.41 2.40 19.08
N SER A 105 10.42 1.61 18.01
CA SER A 105 10.15 2.12 16.64
C SER A 105 8.71 2.62 16.43
N SER A 106 7.80 2.38 17.37
CA SER A 106 6.45 2.96 17.35
C SER A 106 6.39 4.38 17.94
N ASN A 107 7.42 4.79 18.69
CA ASN A 107 7.57 6.11 19.28
C ASN A 107 8.46 6.99 18.37
N LYS A 108 8.06 8.24 18.10
CA LYS A 108 8.78 9.11 17.14
C LYS A 108 10.18 9.50 17.62
N GLU A 109 10.32 9.83 18.90
CA GLU A 109 11.57 10.28 19.50
C GLU A 109 12.58 9.14 19.64
N ALA A 110 12.11 7.93 19.99
CA ALA A 110 12.94 6.74 20.03
C ALA A 110 13.30 6.24 18.62
N LEU A 111 12.36 6.31 17.66
CA LEU A 111 12.62 6.00 16.25
C LEU A 111 13.76 6.83 15.68
N GLN A 112 13.85 8.13 16.02
CA GLN A 112 14.97 8.96 15.57
C GLN A 112 16.30 8.48 16.13
N ALA A 113 16.35 8.04 17.40
CA ALA A 113 17.55 7.47 17.99
C ALA A 113 17.94 6.13 17.33
N ILE A 114 16.97 5.27 16.98
CA ILE A 114 17.25 4.02 16.23
C ILE A 114 17.90 4.34 14.88
N ILE A 115 17.35 5.32 14.14
CA ILE A 115 17.88 5.74 12.84
C ILE A 115 19.30 6.31 12.98
N LEU A 116 19.50 7.18 13.97
CA LEU A 116 20.76 7.87 14.23
C LEU A 116 21.89 6.89 14.54
N LEU A 117 21.58 5.82 15.28
CA LEU A 117 22.51 4.77 15.66
C LEU A 117 22.64 3.67 14.59
N GLY A 118 22.26 3.91 13.32
CA GLY A 118 22.41 2.91 12.24
C GLY A 118 21.55 1.65 12.43
N GLY A 119 20.45 1.75 13.17
CA GLY A 119 19.58 0.62 13.48
C GLY A 119 18.85 0.04 12.27
N ILE A 120 18.66 0.81 11.19
CA ILE A 120 18.03 0.31 9.96
C ILE A 120 18.92 -0.75 9.32
N GLU A 121 20.19 -0.43 9.14
CA GLU A 121 21.20 -1.28 8.52
C GLU A 121 21.45 -2.52 9.37
N CYS A 122 21.59 -2.33 10.68
CA CYS A 122 21.71 -3.43 11.64
C CYS A 122 20.55 -4.45 11.52
N VAL A 123 19.30 -3.97 11.42
CA VAL A 123 18.12 -4.84 11.25
C VAL A 123 18.06 -5.45 9.84
N CYS A 124 18.51 -4.73 8.80
CA CYS A 124 18.60 -5.26 7.44
C CYS A 124 19.64 -6.38 7.32
N ASP A 125 20.85 -6.16 7.83
CA ASP A 125 21.93 -7.16 7.88
C ASP A 125 21.51 -8.38 8.66
N LEU A 126 20.82 -8.18 9.78
CA LEU A 126 20.31 -9.29 10.56
C LEU A 126 19.37 -10.17 9.71
N LEU A 127 18.46 -9.57 8.95
CA LEU A 127 17.58 -10.34 8.07
C LEU A 127 18.36 -11.09 7.00
N VAL A 128 19.31 -10.41 6.35
CA VAL A 128 20.12 -10.97 5.27
C VAL A 128 20.95 -12.14 5.78
N ILE A 129 21.61 -12.01 6.93
CA ILE A 129 22.43 -13.08 7.48
C ILE A 129 21.58 -14.26 7.97
N ILE A 130 20.45 -14.01 8.63
CA ILE A 130 19.53 -15.08 9.05
C ILE A 130 19.07 -15.87 7.84
N VAL A 131 18.64 -15.18 6.77
CA VAL A 131 18.09 -15.87 5.60
C VAL A 131 19.18 -16.58 4.80
N SER A 132 20.37 -15.99 4.66
CA SER A 132 21.45 -16.58 3.86
C SER A 132 22.23 -17.69 4.57
N LYS A 133 22.35 -17.66 5.90
CA LYS A 133 23.12 -18.64 6.68
C LYS A 133 22.26 -19.65 7.40
N LEU A 134 21.12 -19.23 7.95
CA LEU A 134 20.31 -20.08 8.81
C LEU A 134 19.09 -20.65 8.10
N TYR A 135 18.52 -19.99 7.10
CA TYR A 135 17.31 -20.47 6.44
C TYR A 135 17.64 -21.14 5.08
N PRO A 136 17.00 -22.27 4.72
CA PRO A 136 16.02 -23.05 5.48
C PRO A 136 16.59 -24.07 6.46
N THR A 137 17.93 -24.21 6.52
CA THR A 137 18.65 -25.28 7.24
C THR A 137 18.38 -25.33 8.75
N PHE A 138 18.09 -24.20 9.37
CA PHE A 138 17.86 -24.00 10.79
C PHE A 138 16.64 -23.09 11.03
N ASP A 139 15.43 -23.58 10.73
CA ASP A 139 14.16 -22.85 10.90
C ASP A 139 13.44 -23.19 12.22
N CYS A 140 14.12 -22.99 13.35
CA CYS A 140 13.52 -23.15 14.67
C CYS A 140 12.48 -22.05 14.98
N LYS A 141 11.70 -22.24 16.05
CA LYS A 141 10.65 -21.29 16.49
C LYS A 141 11.24 -19.89 16.75
N GLU A 142 12.43 -19.85 17.32
CA GLU A 142 13.17 -18.63 17.66
C GLU A 142 13.57 -17.85 16.40
N ASN A 143 14.10 -18.53 15.38
CA ASN A 143 14.43 -17.92 14.08
C ASN A 143 13.18 -17.33 13.41
N LYS A 144 12.11 -18.13 13.37
CA LYS A 144 10.84 -17.69 12.79
C LYS A 144 10.24 -16.47 13.51
N LEU A 145 10.25 -16.46 14.84
CA LEU A 145 9.81 -15.32 15.64
C LEU A 145 10.67 -14.07 15.37
N LEU A 146 11.98 -14.27 15.23
CA LEU A 146 12.93 -13.20 14.95
C LEU A 146 12.65 -12.54 13.60
N ARG A 147 12.44 -13.34 12.55
CA ARG A 147 12.04 -12.84 11.22
C ARG A 147 10.72 -12.05 11.28
N GLN A 148 9.74 -12.48 12.09
CA GLN A 148 8.52 -11.71 12.29
C GLN A 148 8.80 -10.34 12.92
N TYR A 149 9.59 -10.29 13.99
CA TYR A 149 9.90 -9.02 14.66
C TYR A 149 10.70 -8.07 13.77
N ILE A 150 11.64 -8.60 12.98
CA ILE A 150 12.39 -7.81 11.98
C ILE A 150 11.42 -7.14 10.99
N ALA A 151 10.46 -7.89 10.43
CA ALA A 151 9.52 -7.34 9.48
C ALA A 151 8.64 -6.23 10.09
N VAL A 152 8.22 -6.39 11.35
CA VAL A 152 7.47 -5.34 12.08
C VAL A 152 8.35 -4.12 12.35
N ALA A 153 9.58 -4.31 12.81
CA ALA A 153 10.53 -3.22 13.06
C ALA A 153 10.80 -2.42 11.78
N LEU A 154 11.11 -3.08 10.66
CA LEU A 154 11.31 -2.42 9.37
C LEU A 154 10.04 -1.72 8.88
N THR A 155 8.85 -2.26 9.14
CA THR A 155 7.58 -1.61 8.78
C THR A 155 7.41 -0.29 9.56
N ASN A 156 7.67 -0.30 10.86
CA ASN A 156 7.61 0.88 11.71
C ASN A 156 8.65 1.94 11.30
N LEU A 157 9.91 1.52 11.15
CA LEU A 157 11.04 2.41 10.80
C LEU A 157 10.84 3.08 9.44
N SER A 158 10.22 2.41 8.48
CA SER A 158 10.00 2.94 7.13
C SER A 158 8.66 3.65 6.94
N TYR A 159 7.80 3.71 7.97
CA TYR A 159 6.50 4.34 7.86
C TYR A 159 6.62 5.85 7.60
N LYS A 160 5.99 6.31 6.51
CA LYS A 160 6.03 7.72 6.04
C LYS A 160 7.44 8.30 5.83
N ASN A 161 8.49 7.48 5.76
CA ASN A 161 9.85 7.94 5.51
C ASN A 161 10.39 7.40 4.17
N SER A 162 10.30 8.20 3.11
CA SER A 162 10.69 7.79 1.76
C SER A 162 12.17 7.44 1.62
N TRP A 163 13.05 8.14 2.34
CA TRP A 163 14.50 7.87 2.34
C TRP A 163 14.79 6.49 2.95
N ILE A 164 14.19 6.16 4.10
CA ILE A 164 14.35 4.84 4.72
C ILE A 164 13.79 3.75 3.82
N LYS A 165 12.61 3.95 3.21
CA LYS A 165 12.04 2.97 2.25
C LYS A 165 13.02 2.68 1.12
N GLN A 166 13.59 3.73 0.51
CA GLN A 166 14.57 3.57 -0.56
C GLN A 166 15.83 2.84 -0.08
N LYS A 167 16.35 3.20 1.11
CA LYS A 167 17.50 2.54 1.72
C LYS A 167 17.27 1.05 1.92
N ILE A 168 16.13 0.67 2.49
CA ILE A 168 15.73 -0.73 2.69
C ILE A 168 15.61 -1.45 1.33
N CYS A 169 14.90 -0.87 0.35
CA CYS A 169 14.70 -1.51 -0.96
C CYS A 169 16.00 -1.70 -1.75
N THR A 170 16.99 -0.86 -1.51
CA THR A 170 18.30 -0.90 -2.18
C THR A 170 19.38 -1.60 -1.36
N TYR A 171 19.04 -2.07 -0.15
CA TYR A 171 19.97 -2.78 0.72
C TYR A 171 20.38 -4.12 0.09
N PRO A 172 21.68 -4.42 -0.06
CA PRO A 172 22.14 -5.65 -0.70
C PRO A 172 21.53 -6.90 -0.06
N GLY A 173 21.00 -7.81 -0.88
CA GLY A 173 20.42 -9.07 -0.42
C GLY A 173 19.05 -8.96 0.27
N LEU A 174 18.62 -7.79 0.76
CA LEU A 174 17.42 -7.70 1.60
C LEU A 174 16.13 -8.08 0.87
N VAL A 175 15.92 -7.56 -0.34
CA VAL A 175 14.72 -7.89 -1.13
C VAL A 175 14.73 -9.38 -1.52
N VAL A 176 15.90 -9.95 -1.79
CA VAL A 176 16.06 -11.39 -2.06
C VAL A 176 15.67 -12.21 -0.83
N SER A 177 16.09 -11.78 0.37
CA SER A 177 15.70 -12.42 1.64
C SER A 177 14.19 -12.33 1.90
N ILE A 178 13.57 -11.17 1.66
CA ILE A 178 12.11 -10.99 1.79
C ILE A 178 11.37 -11.89 0.80
N ARG A 179 11.84 -11.94 -0.46
CA ARG A 179 11.30 -12.78 -1.53
C ARG A 179 11.28 -14.25 -1.11
N ALA A 180 12.40 -14.77 -0.59
CA ALA A 180 12.51 -16.15 -0.10
C ALA A 180 11.53 -16.42 1.05
N ILE A 181 11.41 -15.51 2.01
CA ILE A 181 10.48 -15.68 3.14
C ILE A 181 9.01 -15.73 2.69
N ILE A 182 8.62 -14.86 1.76
CA ILE A 182 7.24 -14.86 1.23
C ILE A 182 6.95 -16.17 0.49
N ALA A 183 7.92 -16.67 -0.28
CA ALA A 183 7.79 -17.91 -1.05
C ALA A 183 7.71 -19.15 -0.15
N ASP A 184 8.61 -19.24 0.84
CA ASP A 184 8.93 -20.50 1.49
C ASP A 184 8.42 -20.59 2.93
N CYS A 185 7.96 -19.48 3.53
CA CYS A 185 7.41 -19.46 4.89
C CYS A 185 5.98 -18.87 4.99
N PRO A 186 4.94 -19.60 4.53
CA PRO A 186 3.55 -19.15 4.52
C PRO A 186 3.00 -18.59 5.84
N THR A 187 3.49 -19.10 6.96
CA THR A 187 2.99 -18.70 8.29
C THR A 187 3.38 -17.27 8.67
N ILE A 188 4.43 -16.71 8.06
CA ILE A 188 4.91 -15.34 8.33
C ILE A 188 4.83 -14.44 7.09
N SER A 189 4.46 -15.00 5.92
CA SER A 189 4.34 -14.27 4.66
C SER A 189 3.47 -13.02 4.79
N LYS A 190 2.34 -13.07 5.52
CA LYS A 190 1.46 -11.90 5.74
C LYS A 190 2.16 -10.68 6.37
N VAL A 191 3.14 -10.92 7.24
CA VAL A 191 3.90 -9.85 7.91
C VAL A 191 4.83 -9.20 6.89
N TYR A 192 5.49 -10.01 6.07
CA TYR A 192 6.36 -9.53 4.99
C TYR A 192 5.57 -8.89 3.85
N SER A 193 4.37 -9.37 3.50
CA SER A 193 3.47 -8.69 2.57
C SER A 193 3.10 -7.30 3.08
N SER A 194 2.90 -7.14 4.39
CA SER A 194 2.63 -5.82 5.00
C SER A 194 3.85 -4.90 4.90
N LEU A 195 5.06 -5.44 5.11
CA LEU A 195 6.31 -4.70 4.86
C LEU A 195 6.41 -4.27 3.39
N ILE A 196 6.18 -5.17 2.42
CA ILE A 196 6.20 -4.83 1.00
C ILE A 196 5.18 -3.75 0.68
N ARG A 197 3.94 -3.87 1.16
CA ARG A 197 2.91 -2.83 1.00
C ARG A 197 3.39 -1.47 1.50
N ASN A 198 4.08 -1.42 2.65
CA ASN A 198 4.62 -0.17 3.16
C ASN A 198 5.76 0.36 2.28
N LEU A 199 6.71 -0.49 1.88
CA LEU A 199 7.86 -0.11 1.06
C LEU A 199 7.47 0.33 -0.36
N SER A 200 6.41 -0.24 -0.93
CA SER A 200 5.91 0.12 -2.27
C SER A 200 5.01 1.36 -2.27
N TRP A 201 4.46 1.79 -1.13
CA TRP A 201 3.61 2.99 -1.07
C TRP A 201 4.40 4.29 -1.24
N LYS A 202 4.08 5.07 -2.30
CA LYS A 202 4.76 6.33 -2.66
C LYS A 202 6.29 6.14 -2.75
N SER A 203 6.70 5.04 -3.36
CA SER A 203 8.11 4.67 -3.51
C SER A 203 8.70 5.24 -4.80
N THR A 204 10.03 5.29 -4.87
CA THR A 204 10.75 5.67 -6.10
C THR A 204 10.71 4.53 -7.11
N GLU A 205 10.82 4.82 -8.41
CA GLU A 205 10.90 3.81 -9.47
C GLU A 205 12.00 2.78 -9.20
N ARG A 206 13.20 3.25 -8.82
CA ARG A 206 14.33 2.39 -8.41
C ARG A 206 13.98 1.41 -7.29
N SER A 207 13.18 1.84 -6.31
CA SER A 207 12.71 0.96 -5.24
C SER A 207 11.70 -0.08 -5.77
N ILE A 208 10.76 0.36 -6.61
CA ILE A 208 9.73 -0.50 -7.20
C ILE A 208 10.36 -1.59 -8.06
N ASP A 209 11.36 -1.25 -8.87
CA ASP A 209 12.07 -2.21 -9.73
C ASP A 209 12.67 -3.35 -8.90
N LYS A 210 13.26 -3.04 -7.75
CA LYS A 210 13.76 -4.06 -6.81
C LYS A 210 12.62 -4.88 -6.23
N LEU A 211 11.54 -4.23 -5.78
CA LEU A 211 10.40 -4.91 -5.17
C LEU A 211 9.62 -5.81 -6.14
N CYS A 212 9.72 -5.61 -7.46
CA CYS A 212 9.06 -6.44 -8.46
C CYS A 212 9.42 -7.93 -8.36
N GLU A 213 10.62 -8.27 -7.86
CA GLU A 213 11.03 -9.66 -7.63
C GLU A 213 10.13 -10.39 -6.61
N THR A 214 9.36 -9.66 -5.80
CA THR A 214 8.44 -10.23 -4.81
C THR A 214 7.06 -10.57 -5.38
N ILE A 215 6.74 -10.16 -6.61
CA ILE A 215 5.41 -10.35 -7.22
C ILE A 215 5.03 -11.82 -7.27
N GLY A 216 5.89 -12.68 -7.83
CA GLY A 216 5.58 -14.11 -7.95
C GLY A 216 5.31 -14.79 -6.61
N PRO A 217 6.20 -14.65 -5.60
CA PRO A 217 5.94 -15.12 -4.25
C PRO A 217 4.66 -14.54 -3.63
N LEU A 218 4.36 -13.26 -3.83
CA LEU A 218 3.14 -12.63 -3.32
C LEU A 218 1.88 -13.23 -3.95
N VAL A 219 1.88 -13.51 -5.25
CA VAL A 219 0.76 -14.17 -5.94
C VAL A 219 0.54 -15.57 -5.35
N ARG A 220 1.61 -16.37 -5.22
CA ARG A 220 1.53 -17.70 -4.60
C ARG A 220 1.05 -17.66 -3.15
N ALA A 221 1.54 -16.70 -2.36
CA ALA A 221 1.07 -16.47 -1.00
C ALA A 221 -0.42 -16.05 -0.96
N THR A 222 -0.88 -15.25 -1.94
CA THR A 222 -2.28 -14.86 -2.09
C THR A 222 -3.16 -16.09 -2.34
N SER A 223 -2.76 -16.97 -3.27
CA SER A 223 -3.46 -18.23 -3.55
C SER A 223 -3.55 -19.10 -2.30
N LEU A 224 -2.45 -19.23 -1.56
CA LEU A 224 -2.41 -20.05 -0.35
C LEU A 224 -3.28 -19.48 0.78
N CYS A 225 -3.28 -18.15 0.98
CA CYS A 225 -4.17 -17.51 1.94
C CYS A 225 -5.65 -17.71 1.58
N TYR A 226 -5.98 -17.63 0.29
CA TYR A 226 -7.33 -17.91 -0.20
C TYR A 226 -7.76 -19.36 0.10
N GLN A 227 -6.92 -20.34 -0.25
CA GLN A 227 -7.17 -21.77 0.02
C GLN A 227 -7.35 -22.07 1.51
N LYS A 228 -6.55 -21.42 2.36
CA LYS A 228 -6.61 -21.57 3.83
C LYS A 228 -7.69 -20.72 4.50
N LYS A 229 -8.47 -19.95 3.74
CA LYS A 229 -9.48 -18.99 4.27
C LYS A 229 -8.88 -17.97 5.25
N ASP A 230 -7.60 -17.62 5.10
CA ASP A 230 -6.95 -16.56 5.88
C ASP A 230 -7.21 -15.19 5.25
N THR A 231 -8.38 -14.61 5.56
CA THR A 231 -8.82 -13.29 5.08
C THR A 231 -7.80 -12.19 5.37
N LYS A 232 -7.14 -12.22 6.54
CA LYS A 232 -6.18 -11.19 6.94
C LYS A 232 -4.90 -11.30 6.11
N GLY A 233 -4.36 -12.51 5.98
CA GLY A 233 -3.21 -12.77 5.12
C GLY A 233 -3.49 -12.40 3.66
N LEU A 234 -4.68 -12.76 3.17
CA LEU A 234 -5.13 -12.44 1.82
C LEU A 234 -5.12 -10.93 1.55
N LEU A 235 -5.69 -10.13 2.45
CA LEU A 235 -5.71 -8.66 2.34
C LEU A 235 -4.30 -8.04 2.40
N CYS A 236 -3.40 -8.57 3.24
CA CYS A 236 -2.02 -8.12 3.29
C CYS A 236 -1.30 -8.35 1.95
N CYS A 237 -1.45 -9.53 1.34
CA CYS A 237 -0.85 -9.85 0.05
C CYS A 237 -1.47 -9.01 -1.09
N LEU A 238 -2.80 -8.91 -1.16
CA LEU A 238 -3.48 -8.10 -2.17
C LEU A 238 -3.11 -6.62 -2.06
N GLY A 239 -2.98 -6.08 -0.85
CA GLY A 239 -2.56 -4.68 -0.66
C GLY A 239 -1.13 -4.42 -1.15
N ALA A 240 -0.22 -5.39 -1.00
CA ALA A 240 1.13 -5.31 -1.54
C ALA A 240 1.12 -5.34 -3.08
N LEU A 241 0.39 -6.30 -3.67
CA LEU A 241 0.24 -6.43 -5.12
C LEU A 241 -0.44 -5.20 -5.73
N TRP A 242 -1.45 -4.63 -5.08
CA TRP A 242 -2.11 -3.41 -5.55
C TRP A 242 -1.14 -2.23 -5.57
N ASN A 243 -0.36 -2.02 -4.52
CA ASN A 243 0.62 -0.95 -4.54
C ASN A 243 1.65 -1.15 -5.68
N LEU A 244 2.18 -2.37 -5.83
CA LEU A 244 3.16 -2.66 -6.89
C LEU A 244 2.57 -2.47 -8.31
N SER A 245 1.30 -2.82 -8.52
CA SER A 245 0.66 -2.68 -9.85
C SER A 245 0.40 -1.23 -10.25
N ASN A 246 0.41 -0.25 -9.33
CA ASN A 246 0.24 1.15 -9.68
C ASN A 246 1.51 1.80 -10.27
N HIS A 247 2.68 1.15 -10.22
CA HIS A 247 3.95 1.85 -10.38
C HIS A 247 4.77 1.50 -11.63
N SER A 248 4.59 0.34 -12.27
CA SER A 248 5.44 -0.05 -13.41
C SER A 248 4.76 -1.01 -14.37
N THR A 249 5.04 -0.84 -15.67
CA THR A 249 4.63 -1.80 -16.72
C THR A 249 5.30 -3.16 -16.54
N GLU A 250 6.51 -3.18 -15.97
CA GLU A 250 7.19 -4.44 -15.62
C GLU A 250 6.41 -5.21 -14.55
N ALA A 251 5.84 -4.52 -13.55
CA ALA A 251 4.97 -5.14 -12.57
C ALA A 251 3.72 -5.73 -13.23
N HIS A 252 3.12 -5.03 -14.20
CA HIS A 252 1.98 -5.56 -14.97
C HIS A 252 2.34 -6.82 -15.72
N ARG A 253 3.49 -6.80 -16.40
CA ARG A 253 4.02 -7.95 -17.15
C ARG A 253 4.26 -9.14 -16.24
N LEU A 254 4.90 -8.94 -15.09
CA LEU A 254 5.19 -10.02 -14.13
C LEU A 254 3.92 -10.61 -13.54
N MET A 255 2.96 -9.77 -13.12
CA MET A 255 1.67 -10.26 -12.60
C MET A 255 0.88 -11.06 -13.64
N CYS A 256 0.81 -10.57 -14.89
CA CYS A 256 0.07 -11.27 -15.94
C CYS A 256 0.76 -12.55 -16.43
N ARG A 257 2.07 -12.69 -16.19
CA ARG A 257 2.84 -13.91 -16.54
C ARG A 257 2.90 -14.93 -15.40
N GLU A 258 2.74 -14.51 -14.15
CA GLU A 258 2.77 -15.45 -13.03
C GLU A 258 1.56 -16.39 -13.13
N ASP A 259 1.85 -17.69 -13.07
CA ASP A 259 0.85 -18.73 -13.19
C ASP A 259 -0.29 -18.53 -12.20
N HIS A 260 -1.52 -18.71 -12.69
CA HIS A 260 -2.76 -18.57 -11.92
C HIS A 260 -3.03 -17.20 -11.29
N CYS A 261 -2.21 -16.16 -11.55
CA CYS A 261 -2.45 -14.83 -10.98
C CYS A 261 -3.80 -14.26 -11.41
N LEU A 262 -4.04 -14.19 -12.72
CA LEU A 262 -5.29 -13.68 -13.27
C LEU A 262 -6.48 -14.57 -12.89
N GLU A 263 -6.30 -15.89 -12.94
CA GLU A 263 -7.33 -16.86 -12.51
C GLU A 263 -7.76 -16.63 -11.05
N LEU A 264 -6.78 -16.40 -10.16
CA LEU A 264 -7.03 -16.10 -8.76
C LEU A 264 -7.77 -14.78 -8.60
N LEU A 265 -7.31 -13.69 -9.25
CA LEU A 265 -7.98 -12.39 -9.17
C LEU A 265 -9.44 -12.51 -9.65
N ILE A 266 -9.67 -13.23 -10.74
CA ILE A 266 -11.01 -13.49 -11.26
C ILE A 266 -11.85 -14.27 -10.24
N THR A 267 -11.28 -15.30 -9.63
CA THR A 267 -11.94 -16.09 -8.58
C THR A 267 -12.33 -15.21 -7.38
N LEU A 268 -11.45 -14.30 -6.97
CA LEU A 268 -11.70 -13.36 -5.87
C LEU A 268 -12.81 -12.35 -6.20
N LEU A 269 -13.00 -11.98 -7.46
CA LEU A 269 -14.15 -11.16 -7.90
C LEU A 269 -15.49 -11.88 -7.73
N LYS A 270 -15.51 -13.22 -7.80
CA LYS A 270 -16.75 -14.00 -7.67
C LYS A 270 -17.25 -14.10 -6.23
N LEU A 271 -16.47 -13.61 -5.26
CA LEU A 271 -16.84 -13.66 -3.85
C LEU A 271 -18.14 -12.88 -3.55
N ASN A 272 -18.77 -13.25 -2.44
CA ASN A 272 -19.95 -12.57 -1.93
C ASN A 272 -19.60 -11.14 -1.45
N ILE A 273 -20.56 -10.22 -1.46
CA ILE A 273 -20.41 -8.83 -0.96
C ILE A 273 -19.88 -8.74 0.48
N ASN A 274 -20.05 -9.77 1.30
CA ASN A 274 -19.45 -9.86 2.64
C ASN A 274 -17.91 -9.80 2.62
N TYR A 275 -17.27 -9.99 1.46
CA TYR A 275 -15.83 -9.85 1.25
C TYR A 275 -15.44 -8.56 0.51
N ALA A 276 -16.21 -7.48 0.68
CA ALA A 276 -16.06 -6.22 -0.04
C ALA A 276 -14.62 -5.68 -0.10
N THR A 277 -13.86 -5.72 1.00
CA THR A 277 -12.46 -5.23 1.02
C THR A 277 -11.51 -6.08 0.17
N ILE A 278 -11.74 -7.40 0.08
CA ILE A 278 -10.98 -8.28 -0.82
C ILE A 278 -11.33 -7.97 -2.27
N ILE A 279 -12.63 -7.79 -2.56
CA ILE A 279 -13.11 -7.44 -3.90
C ILE A 279 -12.53 -6.08 -4.32
N GLU A 280 -12.52 -5.08 -3.43
CA GLU A 280 -11.93 -3.76 -3.68
C GLU A 280 -10.43 -3.84 -4.00
N ALA A 281 -9.66 -4.58 -3.21
CA ALA A 281 -8.24 -4.74 -3.48
C ALA A 281 -7.99 -5.47 -4.81
N THR A 282 -8.82 -6.46 -5.12
CA THR A 282 -8.77 -7.24 -6.37
C THR A 282 -9.10 -6.37 -7.58
N THR A 283 -10.17 -5.59 -7.54
CA THR A 283 -10.54 -4.67 -8.62
C THR A 283 -9.53 -3.56 -8.78
N GLY A 284 -8.93 -3.07 -7.68
CA GLY A 284 -7.82 -2.11 -7.71
C GLY A 284 -6.62 -2.62 -8.50
N ILE A 285 -6.25 -3.89 -8.32
CA ILE A 285 -5.19 -4.54 -9.11
C ILE A 285 -5.61 -4.63 -10.58
N LEU A 286 -6.78 -5.19 -10.88
CA LEU A 286 -7.25 -5.38 -12.26
C LEU A 286 -7.39 -4.07 -13.04
N ARG A 287 -7.85 -2.99 -12.37
CA ARG A 287 -7.89 -1.64 -12.95
C ARG A 287 -6.49 -1.20 -13.40
N SER A 288 -5.49 -1.43 -12.55
CA SER A 288 -4.10 -1.04 -12.83
C SER A 288 -3.51 -1.87 -13.98
N LEU A 289 -3.90 -3.15 -14.10
CA LEU A 289 -3.49 -4.05 -15.18
C LEU A 289 -4.25 -3.81 -16.49
N SER A 290 -5.39 -3.11 -16.48
CA SER A 290 -6.34 -3.05 -17.61
C SER A 290 -5.70 -2.63 -18.94
N LYS A 291 -4.87 -1.58 -18.94
CA LYS A 291 -4.16 -1.12 -20.15
C LYS A 291 -3.24 -2.21 -20.71
N TYR A 292 -2.50 -2.90 -19.86
CA TYR A 292 -1.63 -4.01 -20.27
C TYR A 292 -2.44 -5.20 -20.80
N ILE A 293 -3.56 -5.53 -20.16
CA ILE A 293 -4.47 -6.60 -20.60
C ILE A 293 -4.99 -6.31 -22.02
N VAL A 294 -5.54 -5.13 -22.26
CA VAL A 294 -6.15 -4.76 -23.56
C VAL A 294 -5.11 -4.72 -24.69
N THR A 295 -3.88 -4.33 -24.38
CA THR A 295 -2.80 -4.23 -25.38
C THR A 295 -2.04 -5.54 -25.60
N ASN A 296 -2.31 -6.57 -24.80
CA ASN A 296 -1.69 -7.89 -24.92
C ASN A 296 -2.73 -8.95 -25.34
N PRO A 297 -2.76 -9.37 -26.62
CA PRO A 297 -3.78 -10.28 -27.14
C PRO A 297 -3.86 -11.63 -26.42
N VAL A 298 -2.72 -12.16 -25.93
CA VAL A 298 -2.68 -13.44 -25.21
C VAL A 298 -3.37 -13.31 -23.85
N VAL A 299 -3.09 -12.21 -23.14
CA VAL A 299 -3.70 -11.93 -21.84
C VAL A 299 -5.19 -11.57 -22.01
N MET A 300 -5.53 -10.79 -23.04
CA MET A 300 -6.92 -10.46 -23.37
C MET A 300 -7.74 -11.72 -23.66
N ALA A 301 -7.24 -12.63 -24.51
CA ALA A 301 -7.91 -13.89 -24.81
C ALA A 301 -8.08 -14.80 -23.58
N PHE A 302 -7.18 -14.71 -22.59
CA PHE A 302 -7.38 -15.37 -21.30
C PHE A 302 -8.58 -14.74 -20.56
N VAL A 303 -8.57 -13.42 -20.41
CA VAL A 303 -9.63 -12.68 -19.70
C VAL A 303 -11.02 -12.90 -20.34
N GLU A 304 -11.10 -12.89 -21.67
CA GLU A 304 -12.33 -13.14 -22.42
C GLU A 304 -12.89 -14.54 -22.15
N ARG A 305 -12.04 -15.58 -22.17
CA ARG A 305 -12.45 -16.97 -21.87
C ARG A 305 -13.01 -17.14 -20.46
N HIS A 306 -12.54 -16.36 -19.50
CA HIS A 306 -12.99 -16.44 -18.12
C HIS A 306 -14.23 -15.59 -17.82
N ASN A 307 -14.76 -14.86 -18.80
CA ASN A 307 -15.95 -14.01 -18.73
C ASN A 307 -16.01 -13.21 -17.42
N ILE A 308 -14.99 -12.37 -17.21
CA ILE A 308 -14.80 -11.66 -15.93
C ILE A 308 -15.72 -10.45 -15.81
N LEU A 309 -16.26 -9.99 -16.93
CA LEU A 309 -17.08 -8.79 -17.06
C LEU A 309 -18.29 -8.82 -16.10
N PRO A 310 -19.14 -9.87 -16.03
CA PRO A 310 -20.23 -9.95 -15.06
C PRO A 310 -19.82 -9.75 -13.58
N TYR A 311 -18.62 -10.19 -13.19
CA TYR A 311 -18.16 -10.07 -11.81
C TYR A 311 -17.55 -8.70 -11.50
N LEU A 312 -16.90 -8.08 -12.49
CA LEU A 312 -16.58 -6.65 -12.42
C LEU A 312 -17.87 -5.81 -12.32
N MET A 313 -18.97 -6.27 -12.93
CA MET A 313 -20.29 -5.63 -12.86
C MET A 313 -20.99 -5.76 -11.51
N LYS A 314 -20.69 -6.78 -10.69
CA LYS A 314 -21.21 -6.94 -9.32
C LYS A 314 -20.81 -5.80 -8.38
N VAL A 315 -19.68 -5.13 -8.66
CA VAL A 315 -19.23 -3.94 -7.92
C VAL A 315 -20.02 -2.70 -8.33
N ALA A 316 -20.53 -2.65 -9.57
CA ALA A 316 -21.50 -1.65 -10.04
C ALA A 316 -22.96 -1.99 -9.63
N GLU A 317 -23.27 -3.26 -9.37
CA GLU A 317 -24.60 -3.82 -9.04
C GLU A 317 -25.24 -3.21 -7.78
N LYS A 318 -24.46 -2.74 -6.78
CA LYS A 318 -25.02 -2.05 -5.61
C LYS A 318 -25.81 -0.79 -6.00
N ALA A 319 -25.38 -0.07 -7.05
CA ALA A 319 -26.12 1.07 -7.59
C ALA A 319 -27.36 0.64 -8.38
N ALA A 320 -27.35 -0.55 -9.00
CA ALA A 320 -28.47 -1.11 -9.75
C ALA A 320 -29.57 -1.71 -8.84
N LEU A 321 -29.21 -2.28 -7.69
CA LEU A 321 -30.14 -2.86 -6.72
C LEU A 321 -31.04 -1.80 -6.06
N ASP A 322 -30.54 -0.58 -5.83
CA ASP A 322 -31.34 0.53 -5.31
C ASP A 322 -32.41 1.02 -6.32
N ILE A 323 -32.14 0.85 -7.63
CA ILE A 323 -33.08 1.15 -8.73
C ILE A 323 -34.16 0.08 -8.83
N ALA A 324 -33.79 -1.20 -8.72
CA ALA A 324 -34.72 -2.33 -8.77
C ALA A 324 -35.69 -2.36 -7.57
N ALA A 325 -35.31 -1.79 -6.43
CA ALA A 325 -36.13 -1.72 -5.21
C ALA A 325 -37.18 -0.59 -5.21
N GLY A 326 -37.38 0.12 -6.33
CA GLY A 326 -38.43 1.14 -6.47
C GLY A 326 -38.19 2.43 -5.67
N LYS A 327 -36.96 2.67 -5.22
CA LYS A 327 -36.60 3.93 -4.55
C LYS A 327 -36.73 5.10 -5.52
N ASN A 328 -37.17 6.24 -5.02
CA ASN A 328 -37.40 7.43 -5.84
C ASN A 328 -36.13 7.81 -6.60
N VAL A 329 -36.24 7.89 -7.92
CA VAL A 329 -35.15 8.16 -8.87
C VAL A 329 -34.40 9.46 -8.56
N SER A 330 -35.10 10.46 -8.01
CA SER A 330 -34.49 11.71 -7.55
C SER A 330 -33.63 11.53 -6.30
N ASP A 331 -33.92 10.55 -5.45
CA ASP A 331 -33.17 10.29 -4.23
C ASP A 331 -31.93 9.43 -4.51
N ILE A 332 -31.99 8.56 -5.53
CA ILE A 332 -30.83 7.82 -6.03
C ILE A 332 -29.78 8.79 -6.61
N GLY A 333 -30.20 9.74 -7.44
CA GLY A 333 -29.30 10.79 -7.97
C GLY A 333 -28.67 11.66 -6.88
N LYS A 334 -29.42 12.01 -5.83
CA LYS A 334 -28.91 12.74 -4.66
C LYS A 334 -27.92 11.90 -3.85
N GLN A 335 -28.21 10.60 -3.66
CA GLN A 335 -27.37 9.69 -2.89
C GLN A 335 -26.04 9.42 -3.59
N VAL A 336 -25.99 9.41 -4.93
CA VAL A 336 -24.74 9.24 -5.70
C VAL A 336 -23.75 10.37 -5.40
N VAL A 337 -24.18 11.63 -5.46
CA VAL A 337 -23.32 12.78 -5.16
C VAL A 337 -22.92 12.80 -3.68
N SER A 338 -23.84 12.49 -2.78
CA SER A 338 -23.58 12.38 -1.34
C SER A 338 -22.57 11.27 -1.01
N ASN A 339 -22.68 10.11 -1.66
CA ASN A 339 -21.76 8.98 -1.51
C ASN A 339 -20.37 9.30 -2.09
N MET A 340 -20.31 9.99 -3.25
CA MET A 340 -19.03 10.45 -3.83
C MET A 340 -18.28 11.40 -2.89
N ILE A 341 -19.00 12.26 -2.16
CA ILE A 341 -18.42 13.15 -1.12
C ILE A 341 -18.05 12.34 0.14
N GLY A 342 -18.89 11.38 0.54
CA GLY A 342 -18.65 10.51 1.70
C GLY A 342 -17.42 9.60 1.56
N CYS A 343 -17.12 9.15 0.35
CA CYS A 343 -15.97 8.30 0.03
C CYS A 343 -14.63 9.05 -0.07
N MET A 344 -14.62 10.38 0.08
CA MET A 344 -13.38 11.16 0.02
C MET A 344 -12.45 10.85 1.20
N ASN A 345 -11.18 10.57 0.91
CA ASN A 345 -10.12 10.45 1.91
C ASN A 345 -9.75 11.83 2.52
N GLY A 346 -8.91 11.84 3.56
CA GLY A 346 -8.57 13.07 4.28
C GLY A 346 -7.95 14.19 3.43
N ASP A 347 -7.17 13.84 2.41
CA ASP A 347 -6.54 14.83 1.52
C ASP A 347 -7.52 15.35 0.46
N GLN A 348 -8.42 14.49 -0.01
CA GLN A 348 -9.53 14.86 -0.90
C GLN A 348 -10.53 15.78 -0.19
N LYS A 349 -10.87 15.49 1.07
CA LYS A 349 -11.71 16.35 1.90
C LYS A 349 -11.10 17.74 2.07
N LYS A 350 -9.78 17.85 2.29
CA LYS A 350 -9.09 19.15 2.37
C LYS A 350 -9.18 19.96 1.08
N VAL A 351 -9.00 19.33 -0.08
CA VAL A 351 -9.11 20.03 -1.38
C VAL A 351 -10.55 20.44 -1.66
N PHE A 352 -11.51 19.58 -1.32
CA PHE A 352 -12.93 19.93 -1.37
C PHE A 352 -13.27 21.09 -0.43
N THR A 353 -12.71 21.16 0.77
CA THR A 353 -12.84 22.31 1.68
C THR A 353 -12.25 23.58 1.08
N THR A 354 -11.07 23.53 0.46
CA THR A 354 -10.47 24.68 -0.24
C THR A 354 -11.32 25.16 -1.41
N PHE A 355 -11.85 24.23 -2.20
CA PHE A 355 -12.77 24.53 -3.28
C PHE A 355 -14.07 25.14 -2.73
N SER A 356 -14.61 24.61 -1.63
CA SER A 356 -15.80 25.12 -0.96
C SER A 356 -15.60 26.55 -0.45
N MET A 357 -14.44 26.87 0.14
CA MET A 357 -14.10 28.24 0.53
C MET A 357 -14.04 29.18 -0.68
N THR A 358 -13.55 28.69 -1.83
CA THR A 358 -13.53 29.45 -3.08
C THR A 358 -14.96 29.75 -3.57
N LEU A 359 -15.87 28.77 -3.50
CA LEU A 359 -17.27 28.97 -3.84
C LEU A 359 -17.98 29.93 -2.89
N VAL A 360 -17.66 29.88 -1.59
CA VAL A 360 -18.20 30.83 -0.60
C VAL A 360 -17.71 32.26 -0.87
N MET A 361 -16.45 32.43 -1.25
CA MET A 361 -15.92 33.76 -1.62
C MET A 361 -16.54 34.30 -2.92
N LEU A 362 -16.81 33.43 -3.89
CA LEU A 362 -17.33 33.84 -5.20
C LEU A 362 -18.85 34.07 -5.20
N PHE A 363 -19.61 33.31 -4.41
CA PHE A 363 -21.08 33.26 -4.49
C PHE A 363 -21.77 33.45 -3.13
N GLY A 364 -21.03 33.91 -2.11
CA GLY A 364 -21.54 34.14 -0.76
C GLY A 364 -21.68 32.88 0.09
N VAL A 365 -22.21 33.01 1.30
CA VAL A 365 -22.27 31.94 2.33
C VAL A 365 -22.96 30.65 1.83
N ASN A 366 -23.88 30.78 0.88
CA ASN A 366 -24.59 29.64 0.28
C ASN A 366 -23.94 29.10 -1.01
N GLY A 367 -22.80 29.64 -1.44
CA GLY A 367 -22.15 29.32 -2.72
C GLY A 367 -21.83 27.84 -2.89
N THR A 368 -21.31 27.19 -1.84
CA THR A 368 -21.05 25.74 -1.83
C THR A 368 -22.34 24.94 -1.98
N ASN A 369 -23.37 25.28 -1.21
CA ASN A 369 -24.65 24.58 -1.26
C ASN A 369 -25.34 24.78 -2.62
N ASN A 370 -25.29 25.98 -3.19
CA ASN A 370 -25.86 26.29 -4.50
C ASN A 370 -25.12 25.53 -5.61
N PHE A 371 -23.80 25.46 -5.57
CA PHE A 371 -23.00 24.68 -6.51
C PHE A 371 -23.31 23.18 -6.43
N ILE A 372 -23.35 22.62 -5.21
CA ILE A 372 -23.68 21.21 -4.97
C ILE A 372 -25.11 20.91 -5.41
N ASN A 373 -26.08 21.77 -5.08
CA ASN A 373 -27.47 21.61 -5.49
C ASN A 373 -27.62 21.69 -7.02
N THR A 374 -26.87 22.56 -7.68
CA THR A 374 -26.84 22.65 -9.15
C THR A 374 -26.25 21.37 -9.76
N ALA A 375 -25.18 20.82 -9.17
CA ALA A 375 -24.60 19.56 -9.62
C ALA A 375 -25.57 18.40 -9.42
N ILE A 376 -26.22 18.33 -8.26
CA ILE A 376 -27.27 17.36 -7.94
C ILE A 376 -28.43 17.48 -8.94
N GLU A 377 -28.90 18.69 -9.22
CA GLU A 377 -30.01 18.91 -10.13
C GLU A 377 -29.67 18.49 -11.56
N VAL A 378 -28.50 18.89 -12.07
CA VAL A 378 -28.06 18.52 -13.44
C VAL A 378 -27.85 17.02 -13.55
N VAL A 379 -27.14 16.39 -12.61
CA VAL A 379 -26.95 14.93 -12.61
C VAL A 379 -28.28 14.20 -12.48
N SER A 380 -29.12 14.60 -11.52
CA SER A 380 -30.43 14.00 -11.29
C SER A 380 -31.34 14.13 -12.52
N ASN A 381 -31.42 15.29 -13.16
CA ASN A 381 -32.26 15.49 -14.34
C ASN A 381 -31.81 14.68 -15.55
N ASN A 382 -30.48 14.55 -15.76
CA ASN A 382 -29.94 13.73 -16.83
C ASN A 382 -30.16 12.23 -16.56
N CYS A 383 -29.97 11.81 -15.31
CA CYS A 383 -30.16 10.43 -14.90
C CYS A 383 -31.65 10.05 -14.80
N LYS A 384 -32.56 10.98 -14.53
CA LYS A 384 -33.99 10.74 -14.34
C LYS A 384 -34.63 10.14 -15.59
N ALA A 385 -34.41 10.74 -16.77
CA ALA A 385 -34.96 10.23 -18.02
C ALA A 385 -34.46 8.80 -18.32
N PHE A 386 -33.18 8.56 -18.07
CA PHE A 386 -32.56 7.26 -18.24
C PHE A 386 -33.12 6.21 -17.27
N PHE A 387 -33.21 6.54 -15.99
CA PHE A 387 -33.73 5.64 -14.96
C PHE A 387 -35.23 5.38 -15.12
N THR A 388 -36.03 6.36 -15.55
CA THR A 388 -37.44 6.16 -15.90
C THR A 388 -37.59 5.22 -17.10
N GLN A 389 -36.76 5.37 -18.13
CA GLN A 389 -36.77 4.45 -19.28
C GLN A 389 -36.33 3.03 -18.89
N CYS A 390 -35.31 2.91 -18.04
CA CYS A 390 -34.88 1.62 -17.52
C CYS A 390 -35.98 0.96 -16.68
N GLN A 391 -36.63 1.73 -15.80
CA GLN A 391 -37.73 1.23 -14.97
C GLN A 391 -38.89 0.72 -15.84
N GLN A 392 -39.30 1.46 -16.86
CA GLN A 392 -40.38 1.06 -17.77
C GLN A 392 -40.02 -0.20 -18.56
N LYS A 393 -38.78 -0.30 -19.06
CA LYS A 393 -38.34 -1.48 -19.81
C LYS A 393 -38.15 -2.71 -18.91
N VAL A 394 -37.64 -2.53 -17.69
CA VAL A 394 -37.56 -3.59 -16.68
C VAL A 394 -38.95 -4.10 -16.32
N GLN A 395 -39.93 -3.20 -16.13
CA GLN A 395 -41.32 -3.58 -15.88
C GLN A 395 -41.94 -4.31 -17.08
N ALA A 396 -41.66 -3.88 -18.31
CA ALA A 396 -42.13 -4.56 -19.52
C ALA A 396 -41.54 -5.97 -19.68
N LEU A 397 -40.25 -6.16 -19.39
CA LEU A 397 -39.61 -7.48 -19.44
C LEU A 397 -40.10 -8.41 -18.33
N ALA A 398 -40.33 -7.87 -17.13
CA ALA A 398 -40.94 -8.61 -16.03
C ALA A 398 -42.38 -9.07 -16.35
N SER A 399 -43.12 -8.25 -17.11
CA SER A 399 -44.47 -8.58 -17.61
C SER A 399 -44.47 -9.66 -18.70
N GLN A 400 -43.31 -9.92 -19.31
CA GLN A 400 -43.09 -10.94 -20.34
C GLN A 400 -42.48 -12.23 -19.75
N GLU A 401 -42.54 -12.39 -18.42
CA GLU A 401 -41.99 -13.53 -17.67
C GLU A 401 -40.51 -13.83 -17.98
N GLN A 402 -39.75 -12.82 -18.42
CA GLN A 402 -38.31 -12.95 -18.59
C GLN A 402 -37.67 -13.22 -17.24
N ASP A 403 -36.67 -14.11 -17.22
CA ASP A 403 -35.97 -14.43 -15.99
C ASP A 403 -35.23 -13.20 -15.46
N TYR A 404 -35.05 -13.20 -14.15
CA TYR A 404 -34.46 -12.07 -13.43
C TYR A 404 -33.05 -11.70 -13.95
N GLU A 405 -32.26 -12.67 -14.40
CA GLU A 405 -30.91 -12.41 -14.92
C GLU A 405 -30.95 -11.74 -16.30
N THR A 406 -31.86 -12.15 -17.19
CA THR A 406 -32.06 -11.48 -18.50
C THR A 406 -32.48 -10.02 -18.33
N ILE A 407 -33.39 -9.74 -17.39
CA ILE A 407 -33.84 -8.37 -17.08
C ILE A 407 -32.67 -7.52 -16.57
N LYS A 408 -31.82 -8.11 -15.71
CA LYS A 408 -30.64 -7.48 -15.13
C LYS A 408 -29.56 -7.19 -16.17
N GLU A 409 -29.29 -8.10 -17.09
CA GLU A 409 -28.34 -7.92 -18.19
C GLU A 409 -28.75 -6.79 -19.16
N GLN A 410 -30.04 -6.69 -19.48
CA GLN A 410 -30.55 -5.61 -20.33
C GLN A 410 -30.50 -4.23 -19.65
N ALA A 411 -30.88 -4.16 -18.37
CA ALA A 411 -30.74 -2.95 -17.57
C ALA A 411 -29.28 -2.48 -17.47
N TYR A 412 -28.35 -3.44 -17.42
CA TYR A 412 -26.92 -3.19 -17.44
C TYR A 412 -26.44 -2.59 -18.77
N GLY A 413 -26.81 -3.19 -19.91
CA GLY A 413 -26.47 -2.67 -21.24
C GLY A 413 -26.94 -1.22 -21.45
N TRP A 414 -28.12 -0.87 -20.94
CA TRP A 414 -28.63 0.50 -21.00
C TRP A 414 -27.82 1.45 -20.12
N THR A 415 -27.41 1.03 -18.91
CA THR A 415 -26.62 1.85 -17.98
C THR A 415 -25.23 2.14 -18.54
N ASN A 416 -24.59 1.16 -19.16
CA ASN A 416 -23.28 1.34 -19.76
C ASN A 416 -23.32 2.26 -20.98
N THR A 417 -24.38 2.17 -21.79
CA THR A 417 -24.63 3.08 -22.92
C THR A 417 -24.88 4.51 -22.43
N PHE A 418 -25.62 4.67 -21.33
CA PHE A 418 -25.90 5.97 -20.73
C PHE A 418 -24.66 6.60 -20.10
N LEU A 419 -23.76 5.84 -19.48
CA LEU A 419 -22.52 6.36 -18.88
C LEU A 419 -21.35 6.46 -19.88
N SER A 420 -21.64 6.48 -21.18
CA SER A 420 -20.61 6.69 -22.21
C SER A 420 -19.92 8.05 -22.06
N GLU A 421 -18.70 8.15 -22.58
CA GLU A 421 -17.91 9.39 -22.63
C GLU A 421 -18.71 10.56 -23.22
N THR A 422 -19.47 10.30 -24.29
CA THR A 422 -20.35 11.27 -24.94
C THR A 422 -21.44 11.81 -24.01
N THR A 423 -22.10 10.94 -23.25
CA THR A 423 -23.15 11.36 -22.31
C THR A 423 -22.55 12.11 -21.12
N ILE A 424 -21.41 11.66 -20.61
CA ILE A 424 -20.69 12.35 -19.53
C ILE A 424 -20.30 13.76 -20.00
N HIS A 425 -19.79 13.88 -21.23
CA HIS A 425 -19.47 15.17 -21.84
C HIS A 425 -20.71 16.07 -21.92
N LEU A 426 -21.85 15.55 -22.38
CA LEU A 426 -23.13 16.28 -22.44
C LEU A 426 -23.62 16.73 -21.05
N ILE A 427 -23.50 15.88 -20.02
CA ILE A 427 -23.83 16.23 -18.64
C ILE A 427 -22.93 17.38 -18.16
N MET A 428 -21.65 17.33 -18.47
CA MET A 428 -20.68 18.38 -18.12
C MET A 428 -20.94 19.69 -18.86
N CYS A 429 -21.33 19.63 -20.14
CA CYS A 429 -21.79 20.80 -20.89
C CYS A 429 -23.04 21.42 -20.26
N ARG A 430 -24.05 20.61 -19.96
CA ARG A 430 -25.28 21.07 -19.28
C ARG A 430 -25.00 21.64 -17.90
N PHE A 431 -24.02 21.09 -17.18
CA PHE A 431 -23.57 21.61 -15.90
C PHE A 431 -22.90 22.97 -16.04
N LYS A 432 -21.99 23.11 -17.00
CA LYS A 432 -21.36 24.38 -17.35
C LYS A 432 -22.39 25.45 -17.71
N ASP A 433 -23.42 25.10 -18.49
CA ASP A 433 -24.45 26.03 -18.95
C ASP A 433 -25.35 26.58 -17.82
N ARG A 434 -25.27 26.02 -16.61
CA ARG A 434 -25.93 26.59 -15.42
C ARG A 434 -25.21 27.79 -14.82
N PHE A 435 -23.99 28.07 -15.28
CA PHE A 435 -23.18 29.18 -14.80
C PHE A 435 -23.03 30.20 -15.92
N ILE A 436 -23.13 31.49 -15.59
CA ILE A 436 -22.75 32.54 -16.54
C ILE A 436 -21.25 32.45 -16.84
N SER A 437 -20.84 32.85 -18.04
CA SER A 437 -19.47 32.65 -18.54
C SER A 437 -18.39 33.21 -17.61
N SER A 438 -18.66 34.34 -16.96
CA SER A 438 -17.75 34.97 -15.98
C SER A 438 -17.57 34.14 -14.72
N ASP A 439 -18.60 33.42 -14.29
CA ASP A 439 -18.60 32.62 -13.06
C ASP A 439 -17.98 31.26 -13.32
N TRP A 440 -18.31 30.65 -14.47
CA TRP A 440 -17.65 29.43 -14.92
C TRP A 440 -16.13 29.63 -15.07
N ALA A 441 -15.68 30.76 -15.62
CA ALA A 441 -14.25 31.04 -15.74
C ALA A 441 -13.53 31.05 -14.38
N LYS A 442 -14.20 31.52 -13.32
CA LYS A 442 -13.68 31.56 -11.94
C LYS A 442 -13.74 30.21 -11.24
N ILE A 443 -14.74 29.38 -11.54
CA ILE A 443 -14.93 28.05 -10.94
C ILE A 443 -14.09 26.98 -11.66
N ARG A 444 -13.91 27.09 -12.98
CA ARG A 444 -13.31 26.03 -13.83
C ARG A 444 -11.92 25.62 -13.37
N GLY A 445 -11.05 26.56 -13.06
CA GLY A 445 -9.68 26.25 -12.61
C GLY A 445 -9.66 25.49 -11.27
N PRO A 446 -10.31 26.01 -10.21
CA PRO A 446 -10.47 25.32 -8.93
C PRO A 446 -11.19 23.96 -9.05
N LEU A 447 -12.23 23.87 -9.88
CA LEU A 447 -12.95 22.61 -10.15
C LEU A 447 -12.06 21.61 -10.88
N LEU A 448 -11.28 22.06 -11.86
CA LEU A 448 -10.32 21.23 -12.55
C LEU A 448 -9.26 20.72 -11.58
N LYS A 449 -8.75 21.54 -10.66
CA LYS A 449 -7.84 21.08 -9.58
C LYS A 449 -8.47 20.06 -8.65
N LEU A 450 -9.77 20.16 -8.38
CA LEU A 450 -10.52 19.17 -7.61
C LEU A 450 -10.62 17.83 -8.37
N VAL A 451 -10.87 17.90 -9.69
CA VAL A 451 -11.04 16.73 -10.57
C VAL A 451 -9.69 16.12 -10.99
N THR A 452 -8.64 16.90 -11.19
CA THR A 452 -7.29 16.40 -11.55
C THR A 452 -6.55 15.86 -10.35
N LYS A 453 -6.90 16.24 -9.12
CA LYS A 453 -6.36 15.55 -7.92
C LYS A 453 -7.05 14.20 -7.65
N TYR A 454 -8.17 13.94 -8.32
CA TYR A 454 -8.68 12.59 -8.54
C TYR A 454 -7.80 11.82 -9.56
N ASP A 455 -7.05 12.54 -10.39
CA ASP A 455 -6.21 12.05 -11.48
C ASP A 455 -4.70 12.10 -11.18
N ASP A 456 -4.25 12.69 -10.06
CA ASP A 456 -2.83 12.75 -9.62
C ASP A 456 -2.26 11.36 -9.19
N THR A 457 -2.94 10.27 -9.60
CA THR A 457 -2.36 8.93 -9.70
C THR A 457 -1.96 8.56 -11.15
N CYS A 458 -2.11 9.48 -12.10
CA CYS A 458 -1.85 9.36 -13.53
C CYS A 458 -1.20 10.66 -14.03
N GLY A 459 0.10 10.81 -13.79
CA GLY A 459 0.91 11.92 -14.29
C GLY A 459 2.07 11.42 -15.15
N SER A 460 1.77 10.95 -16.37
CA SER A 460 2.62 10.94 -17.57
C SER A 460 1.84 10.40 -18.76
#